data_AF-A0A9P6FQN2-F1
#
_entry.id   AF-A0A9P6FQN2-F1
#
_cell.length_a   1.000
_cell.length_b   1.000
_cell.length_c   1.000
_cell.angle_alpha   90.00
_cell.angle_beta   90.00
_cell.angle_gamma   90.00
#
_symmetry.space_group_name_H-M   'P 1'
#
loop_
_entity.id
_entity.type
_entity.pdbx_description
1 polymer ?
#
loop_
_entity_poly.entity_id
_entity_poly.type
_entity_poly.pdbx_seq_one_letter_code
_entity_poly.pdbx_strand_id
1 'polypeptide(L)'
;MFVQRTMRQALKANTLLSGVSPSLHSARIVAHRCYSAAATPAPLDASKLQINASKNQKPLQDNSQLVFGKTFSDNMLIIEWDKEKGWGTPQIKEYGKLQLDPSAVVFHYAFECFEGMKAYKDKEGRTRLFRPDMNMKRFSRSAGRIALP
;
A
#
# COMPACT_ATOMS: atom_id res chain seq x y z
N MET A 1 15.02 -7.96 -22.12
CA MET A 1 16.43 -8.25 -22.43
C MET A 1 16.90 -9.31 -21.45
N PHE A 2 17.16 -10.51 -21.96
CA PHE A 2 17.54 -11.71 -21.20
C PHE A 2 19.00 -11.65 -20.72
N VAL A 3 19.41 -12.66 -19.93
CA VAL A 3 20.77 -13.18 -19.64
C VAL A 3 21.15 -13.02 -18.16
N GLN A 4 20.89 -14.00 -17.27
CA GLN A 4 21.51 -15.32 -17.04
C GLN A 4 23.01 -15.31 -16.68
N ARG A 5 23.31 -16.07 -15.60
CA ARG A 5 24.51 -16.90 -15.32
C ARG A 5 25.71 -16.30 -14.55
N THR A 6 25.76 -16.71 -13.28
CA THR A 6 26.84 -17.48 -12.64
C THR A 6 28.13 -17.73 -13.43
N MET A 7 29.27 -17.43 -12.80
CA MET A 7 30.45 -18.29 -12.86
C MET A 7 31.26 -18.23 -11.56
N ARG A 8 31.30 -19.39 -10.87
CA ARG A 8 32.30 -19.74 -9.87
C ARG A 8 33.55 -20.22 -10.62
N GLN A 9 34.72 -19.69 -10.30
CA GLN A 9 36.00 -20.32 -10.64
C GLN A 9 36.48 -21.10 -9.41
N ALA A 10 36.60 -22.41 -9.55
CA ALA A 10 37.27 -23.30 -8.61
C ALA A 10 38.62 -23.69 -9.22
N LEU A 11 39.71 -23.20 -8.65
CA LEU A 11 41.06 -23.69 -8.95
C LEU A 11 41.27 -25.04 -8.24
N LYS A 12 41.65 -26.05 -9.02
CA LYS A 12 42.22 -27.31 -8.54
C LYS A 12 43.72 -27.10 -8.31
N ALA A 13 44.23 -27.50 -7.15
CA ALA A 13 45.65 -27.78 -6.95
C ALA A 13 45.79 -29.14 -6.28
N ASN A 14 46.68 -29.94 -6.85
CA ASN A 14 46.84 -31.37 -6.61
C ASN A 14 47.85 -31.64 -5.47
N THR A 15 47.68 -32.81 -4.88
CA THR A 15 48.30 -33.37 -3.68
C THR A 15 49.82 -33.58 -3.76
N LEU A 16 50.54 -33.33 -2.64
CA LEU A 16 51.42 -34.29 -1.92
C LEU A 16 52.40 -33.51 -1.03
N LEU A 17 52.34 -33.71 0.30
CA LEU A 17 53.47 -34.06 1.16
C LEU A 17 53.03 -34.23 2.62
N SER A 18 53.75 -35.12 3.28
CA SER A 18 53.62 -35.74 4.59
C SER A 18 53.49 -34.81 5.81
N GLY A 19 52.72 -35.29 6.79
CA GLY A 19 53.16 -35.34 8.19
C GLY A 19 52.81 -34.15 9.10
N VAL A 20 52.48 -34.52 10.34
CA VAL A 20 52.24 -33.68 11.53
C VAL A 20 50.81 -33.14 11.68
N SER A 21 50.17 -33.61 12.75
CA SER A 21 48.84 -33.22 13.23
C SER A 21 48.91 -31.93 14.05
N PRO A 22 48.07 -30.93 13.76
CA PRO A 22 47.62 -29.99 14.77
C PRO A 22 46.11 -30.09 14.93
N SER A 23 45.64 -30.12 16.18
CA SER A 23 44.22 -30.07 16.52
C SER A 23 43.61 -28.74 16.02
N LEU A 24 42.96 -28.76 14.87
CA LEU A 24 42.23 -27.62 14.33
C LEU A 24 40.80 -27.68 14.87
N HIS A 25 40.53 -26.90 15.91
CA HIS A 25 39.16 -26.49 16.23
C HIS A 25 38.59 -25.81 14.98
N SER A 26 37.62 -26.46 14.34
CA SER A 26 36.87 -25.88 13.22
C SER A 26 36.02 -24.74 13.75
N ALA A 27 36.57 -23.53 13.75
CA ALA A 27 35.77 -22.33 13.90
C ALA A 27 34.90 -22.21 12.64
N ARG A 28 33.66 -22.70 12.72
CA ARG A 28 32.63 -22.38 11.74
C ARG A 28 32.41 -20.88 11.77
N ILE A 29 33.01 -20.15 10.82
CA ILE A 29 32.62 -18.78 10.52
C ILE A 29 31.20 -18.88 9.96
N VAL A 30 30.21 -18.78 10.84
CA VAL A 30 28.85 -18.47 10.43
C VAL A 30 28.92 -17.03 9.96
N ALA A 31 28.97 -16.83 8.65
CA ALA A 31 28.75 -15.51 8.07
C ALA A 31 27.31 -15.10 8.42
N HIS A 32 27.15 -14.42 9.56
CA HIS A 32 25.94 -13.72 9.89
C HIS A 32 25.78 -12.64 8.83
N ARG A 33 24.95 -12.93 7.82
CA ARG A 33 24.47 -11.93 6.90
C ARG A 33 23.63 -10.98 7.75
N CYS A 34 24.23 -9.89 8.21
CA CYS A 34 23.53 -8.82 8.89
C CYS A 34 22.51 -8.26 7.89
N TYR A 35 21.27 -8.75 7.95
CA TYR A 35 20.16 -8.04 7.36
C TYR A 35 19.97 -6.80 8.22
N SER A 36 20.34 -5.64 7.68
CA SER A 36 19.90 -4.35 8.23
C SER A 36 18.39 -4.46 8.46
N ALA A 37 17.94 -4.27 9.70
CA ALA A 37 16.52 -4.28 10.00
C ALA A 37 15.86 -3.18 9.16
N ALA A 38 15.12 -3.59 8.13
CA ALA A 38 14.34 -2.64 7.34
C ALA A 38 13.35 -1.96 8.29
N ALA A 39 13.28 -0.64 8.26
CA ALA A 39 12.31 0.11 9.05
C ALA A 39 10.91 -0.40 8.72
N THR A 40 10.11 -0.67 9.76
CA THR A 40 8.72 -1.07 9.59
C THR A 40 7.94 0.12 9.01
N PRO A 41 7.21 -0.06 7.89
CA PRO A 41 6.38 1.02 7.33
C PRO A 41 5.38 1.52 8.37
N ALA A 42 5.16 2.84 8.44
CA ALA A 42 4.23 3.44 9.39
C ALA A 42 2.79 2.92 9.17
N PRO A 43 2.04 2.61 10.25
CA PRO A 43 0.65 2.20 10.15
C PRO A 43 -0.25 3.39 9.81
N LEU A 44 -1.43 3.10 9.25
CA LEU A 44 -2.48 4.10 9.05
C LEU A 44 -2.97 4.64 10.39
N ASP A 45 -2.98 5.97 10.54
CA ASP A 45 -3.40 6.66 11.76
C ASP A 45 -4.43 7.74 11.47
N ALA A 46 -5.69 7.44 11.79
CA ALA A 46 -6.82 8.35 11.58
C ALA A 46 -6.79 9.59 12.48
N SER A 47 -6.06 9.56 13.62
CA SER A 47 -5.98 10.70 14.53
C SER A 47 -5.21 11.89 13.93
N LYS A 48 -4.40 11.63 12.90
CA LYS A 48 -3.61 12.65 12.20
C LYS A 48 -4.37 13.34 11.07
N LEU A 49 -5.64 13.01 10.85
CA LEU A 49 -6.45 13.53 9.75
C LEU A 49 -6.34 15.05 9.60
N GLN A 50 -5.96 15.50 8.40
CA GLN A 50 -5.97 16.90 8.01
C GLN A 50 -7.20 17.19 7.15
N ILE A 51 -7.88 18.31 7.42
CA ILE A 51 -9.10 18.72 6.72
C ILE A 51 -8.85 20.05 6.02
N ASN A 52 -8.71 19.99 4.69
CA ASN A 52 -8.55 21.12 3.77
C ASN A 52 -9.75 21.16 2.81
N ALA A 53 -10.95 21.32 3.37
CA ALA A 53 -12.20 21.25 2.61
C ALA A 53 -12.36 22.41 1.60
N SER A 54 -13.11 22.17 0.52
CA SER A 54 -13.42 23.19 -0.48
C SER A 54 -14.12 24.39 0.16
N LYS A 55 -13.68 25.59 -0.26
CA LYS A 55 -14.25 26.87 0.17
C LYS A 55 -15.56 27.20 -0.55
N ASN A 56 -15.79 26.61 -1.72
CA ASN A 56 -16.93 26.90 -2.58
C ASN A 56 -17.79 25.64 -2.72
N GLN A 57 -18.89 25.58 -1.99
CA GLN A 57 -19.81 24.45 -2.04
C GLN A 57 -20.70 24.53 -3.27
N LYS A 58 -20.82 23.42 -4.00
CA LYS A 58 -21.76 23.32 -5.11
C LYS A 58 -23.20 23.29 -4.57
N PRO A 59 -24.17 23.90 -5.26
CA PRO A 59 -25.57 23.77 -4.88
C PRO A 59 -25.99 22.29 -4.92
N LEU A 60 -26.78 21.87 -3.94
CA LEU A 60 -27.32 20.52 -3.89
C LEU A 60 -28.30 20.32 -5.05
N GLN A 61 -28.18 19.19 -5.72
CA GLN A 61 -29.11 18.80 -6.78
C GLN A 61 -30.35 18.14 -6.19
N ASP A 62 -31.51 18.40 -6.80
CA ASP A 62 -32.77 17.78 -6.38
C ASP A 62 -32.72 16.25 -6.53
N ASN A 63 -33.33 15.55 -5.57
CA ASN A 63 -33.30 14.09 -5.51
C ASN A 63 -33.92 13.42 -6.74
N SER A 64 -34.92 14.02 -7.38
CA SER A 64 -35.55 13.48 -8.60
C SER A 64 -34.65 13.52 -9.83
N GLN A 65 -33.59 14.34 -9.78
CA GLN A 65 -32.66 14.54 -10.90
C GLN A 65 -31.36 13.76 -10.72
N LEU A 66 -31.17 13.07 -9.59
CA LEU A 66 -29.93 12.36 -9.31
C LEU A 66 -29.77 11.11 -10.20
N VAL A 67 -28.67 11.09 -10.96
CA VAL A 67 -28.23 9.92 -11.72
C VAL A 67 -27.03 9.29 -11.01
N PHE A 68 -27.06 7.97 -10.86
CA PHE A 68 -26.00 7.23 -10.17
C PHE A 68 -24.62 7.50 -10.78
N GLY A 69 -23.65 7.89 -9.94
CA GLY A 69 -22.26 8.10 -10.33
C GLY A 69 -21.99 9.33 -11.21
N LYS A 70 -22.91 10.30 -11.28
CA LYS A 70 -22.75 11.51 -12.09
C LYS A 70 -22.49 12.79 -11.28
N THR A 71 -23.05 12.88 -10.07
CA THR A 71 -22.88 14.03 -9.18
C THR A 71 -22.01 13.63 -7.98
N PHE A 72 -20.96 14.40 -7.71
CA PHE A 72 -19.99 14.15 -6.65
C PHE A 72 -19.95 15.30 -5.64
N SER A 73 -19.62 14.99 -4.38
CA SER A 73 -19.45 15.97 -3.31
C SER A 73 -18.26 16.92 -3.57
N ASP A 74 -18.18 17.98 -2.79
CA ASP A 74 -17.10 18.99 -2.92
C ASP A 74 -15.74 18.50 -2.41
N ASN A 75 -15.70 17.42 -1.65
CA ASN A 75 -14.51 16.91 -1.00
C ASN A 75 -14.29 15.43 -1.27
N MET A 76 -13.03 14.98 -1.15
CA MET A 76 -12.61 13.58 -1.21
C MET A 76 -11.54 13.27 -0.14
N LEU A 77 -11.45 12.00 0.25
CA LEU A 77 -10.39 11.49 1.13
C LEU A 77 -9.25 10.93 0.29
N ILE A 78 -8.02 11.35 0.57
CA ILE A 78 -6.79 10.77 0.01
C ILE A 78 -5.87 10.36 1.16
N ILE A 79 -5.21 9.22 0.99
CA ILE A 79 -4.16 8.74 1.87
C ILE A 79 -3.08 8.14 0.97
N GLU A 80 -1.89 8.71 1.01
CA GLU A 80 -0.74 8.20 0.26
C GLU A 80 -0.08 7.06 1.03
N TRP A 81 0.53 6.12 0.30
CA TRP A 81 1.36 5.08 0.88
C TRP A 81 2.68 5.02 0.13
N ASP A 82 3.76 4.85 0.89
CA ASP A 82 5.10 4.67 0.36
C ASP A 82 5.75 3.43 0.98
N LYS A 83 6.59 2.74 0.20
CA LYS A 83 7.22 1.48 0.65
C LYS A 83 8.20 1.69 1.80
N GLU A 84 8.89 2.81 1.84
CA GLU A 84 9.90 3.11 2.86
C GLU A 84 9.26 3.73 4.11
N LYS A 85 8.25 4.59 3.93
CA LYS A 85 7.63 5.36 5.01
C LYS A 85 6.33 4.75 5.54
N GLY A 86 5.62 3.95 4.74
CA GLY A 86 4.28 3.43 5.03
C GLY A 86 3.17 4.43 4.73
N TRP A 87 2.09 4.35 5.51
CA TRP A 87 0.93 5.21 5.35
C TRP A 87 1.25 6.65 5.73
N GLY A 88 0.92 7.57 4.83
CA GLY A 88 0.98 9.01 5.06
C GLY A 88 -0.21 9.51 5.89
N THR A 89 -0.21 10.81 6.15
CA THR A 89 -1.30 11.49 6.86
C THR A 89 -2.58 11.48 6.03
N PRO A 90 -3.73 11.01 6.57
CA PRO A 90 -5.01 11.11 5.86
C PRO A 90 -5.42 12.56 5.60
N GLN A 91 -5.94 12.83 4.41
CA GLN A 91 -6.37 14.18 4.00
C GLN A 91 -7.78 14.17 3.44
N ILE A 92 -8.67 14.96 4.02
CA ILE A 92 -9.89 15.40 3.35
C ILE A 92 -9.55 16.69 2.60
N LYS A 93 -9.69 16.69 1.28
CA LYS A 93 -9.40 17.85 0.43
C LYS A 93 -10.47 18.07 -0.62
N GLU A 94 -10.44 19.23 -1.27
CA GLU A 94 -11.31 19.54 -2.41
C GLU A 94 -11.25 18.44 -3.48
N TYR A 95 -12.43 18.05 -3.97
CA TYR A 95 -12.59 17.05 -5.02
C TYR A 95 -11.93 17.52 -6.31
N GLY A 96 -11.08 16.68 -6.89
CA GLY A 96 -10.32 17.04 -8.07
C GLY A 96 -9.73 15.84 -8.78
N LYS A 97 -9.04 16.10 -9.89
CA LYS A 97 -8.36 15.06 -10.68
C LYS A 97 -7.20 14.47 -9.88
N LEU A 98 -7.00 13.16 -10.00
CA LEU A 98 -5.78 12.51 -9.56
C LEU A 98 -4.67 12.80 -10.56
N GLN A 99 -3.48 13.16 -10.07
CA GLN A 99 -2.27 13.28 -10.87
C GLN A 99 -1.45 12.01 -10.68
N LEU A 100 -1.33 11.21 -11.74
CA LEU A 100 -0.65 9.92 -11.71
C LEU A 100 0.34 9.85 -12.87
N ASP A 101 1.45 9.15 -12.66
CA ASP A 101 2.39 8.84 -13.72
C ASP A 101 1.70 7.97 -14.79
N PRO A 102 1.91 8.20 -16.11
CA PRO A 102 1.36 7.35 -17.16
C PRO A 102 1.76 5.88 -17.05
N SER A 103 2.89 5.57 -16.40
CA SER A 103 3.38 4.22 -16.12
C SER A 103 2.81 3.62 -14.83
N ALA A 104 1.92 4.32 -14.11
CA ALA A 104 1.31 3.81 -12.89
C ALA A 104 0.60 2.46 -13.12
N VAL A 105 0.91 1.49 -12.26
CA VAL A 105 0.50 0.07 -12.38
C VAL A 105 -1.02 -0.08 -12.54
N VAL A 106 -1.81 0.82 -11.96
CA VAL A 106 -3.28 0.85 -12.11
C VAL A 106 -3.72 0.89 -13.59
N PHE A 107 -3.01 1.62 -14.45
CA PHE A 107 -3.37 1.76 -15.87
C PHE A 107 -2.96 0.56 -16.74
N HIS A 108 -1.98 -0.23 -16.30
CA HIS A 108 -1.40 -1.31 -17.10
C HIS A 108 -1.90 -2.70 -16.68
N TYR A 109 -2.19 -2.87 -15.40
CA TYR A 109 -2.47 -4.18 -14.82
C TYR A 109 -3.71 -4.21 -13.92
N ALA A 110 -4.54 -3.16 -13.96
CA ALA A 110 -5.74 -3.04 -13.12
C ALA A 110 -5.45 -3.31 -11.64
N PHE A 111 -4.32 -2.79 -11.15
CA PHE A 111 -3.87 -2.94 -9.77
C PHE A 111 -4.65 -2.01 -8.84
N GLU A 112 -5.93 -2.32 -8.67
CA GLU A 112 -6.91 -1.52 -7.95
C GLU A 112 -8.01 -2.40 -7.34
N CYS A 113 -8.64 -1.90 -6.29
CA CYS A 113 -9.89 -2.42 -5.77
C CYS A 113 -10.75 -1.28 -5.24
N PHE A 114 -12.07 -1.44 -5.23
CA PHE A 114 -13.01 -0.43 -4.76
C PHE A 114 -14.04 -1.01 -3.80
N GLU A 115 -14.74 -0.13 -3.09
CA GLU A 115 -15.87 -0.48 -2.24
C GLU A 115 -17.10 0.37 -2.54
N GLY A 116 -18.27 -0.15 -2.16
CA GLY A 116 -19.55 0.51 -2.34
C GLY A 116 -20.40 0.43 -1.07
N MET A 117 -20.65 1.58 -0.45
CA MET A 117 -21.57 1.72 0.67
C MET A 117 -22.37 3.02 0.54
N LYS A 118 -23.43 3.15 1.34
CA LYS A 118 -24.33 4.30 1.31
C LYS A 118 -24.47 4.93 2.69
N ALA A 119 -24.56 6.25 2.71
CA ALA A 119 -24.99 7.02 3.86
C ALA A 119 -26.45 7.45 3.66
N TYR A 120 -27.25 7.34 4.71
CA TYR A 120 -28.68 7.66 4.69
C TYR A 120 -28.97 8.74 5.72
N LYS A 121 -29.90 9.64 5.42
CA LYS A 121 -30.49 10.55 6.43
C LYS A 121 -31.73 9.89 6.99
N ASP A 122 -31.84 9.83 8.32
CA ASP A 122 -33.08 9.43 8.97
C ASP A 122 -34.11 10.57 8.99
N LYS A 123 -35.29 10.31 9.56
CA LYS A 123 -36.39 11.28 9.64
C LYS A 123 -36.00 12.52 10.43
N GLU A 124 -35.03 12.41 11.32
CA GLU A 124 -34.47 13.51 12.13
C GLU A 124 -33.26 14.17 11.45
N GLY A 125 -32.93 13.77 10.21
CA GLY A 125 -31.83 14.33 9.42
C GLY A 125 -30.44 13.81 9.80
N ARG A 126 -30.33 12.86 10.73
CA ARG A 126 -29.06 12.29 11.19
C ARG A 126 -28.52 11.33 10.13
N THR A 127 -27.22 11.41 9.89
CA THR A 127 -26.52 10.52 8.95
C THR A 127 -26.27 9.15 9.58
N ARG A 128 -26.61 8.08 8.85
CA ARG A 128 -26.42 6.68 9.26
C ARG A 128 -25.71 5.89 8.16
N LEU A 129 -24.87 4.94 8.57
CA LEU A 129 -24.23 3.97 7.69
C LEU A 129 -24.82 2.59 7.97
N PHE A 130 -25.00 1.77 6.93
CA PHE A 130 -25.42 0.38 7.08
C PHE A 130 -24.21 -0.55 7.04
N ARG A 131 -23.88 -1.16 8.19
CA ARG A 131 -22.81 -2.17 8.34
C ARG A 131 -21.46 -1.77 7.69
N PRO A 132 -20.94 -0.55 7.94
CA PRO A 132 -19.69 -0.09 7.30
C PRO A 132 -18.49 -1.00 7.63
N ASP A 133 -18.51 -1.65 8.80
CA ASP A 133 -17.48 -2.60 9.22
C ASP A 133 -17.37 -3.80 8.27
N MET A 134 -18.48 -4.26 7.68
CA MET A 134 -18.49 -5.37 6.73
C MET A 134 -17.87 -4.98 5.39
N ASN A 135 -18.10 -3.73 4.94
CA ASN A 135 -17.42 -3.19 3.77
C ASN A 135 -15.91 -3.08 4.02
N MET A 136 -15.48 -2.61 5.19
CA MET A 136 -14.05 -2.50 5.52
C MET A 136 -13.36 -3.86 5.60
N LYS A 137 -14.01 -4.88 6.19
CA LYS A 137 -13.52 -6.26 6.19
C LYS A 137 -13.34 -6.80 4.77
N ARG A 138 -14.29 -6.52 3.86
CA ARG A 138 -14.20 -6.94 2.46
C ARG A 138 -13.10 -6.18 1.71
N PHE A 139 -12.97 -4.87 1.92
CA PHE A 139 -11.90 -4.06 1.33
C PHE A 139 -10.51 -4.55 1.74
N SER A 140 -10.30 -4.79 3.04
CA SER A 140 -9.03 -5.32 3.56
C SER A 140 -8.69 -6.68 2.94
N ARG A 141 -9.68 -7.57 2.76
CA ARG A 141 -9.47 -8.85 2.08
C ARG A 141 -9.12 -8.67 0.60
N SER A 142 -9.78 -7.75 -0.11
CA SER A 142 -9.49 -7.45 -1.52
C SER A 142 -8.08 -6.87 -1.67
N ALA A 143 -7.72 -5.89 -0.84
CA ALA A 143 -6.38 -5.29 -0.80
C ALA A 143 -5.30 -6.36 -0.57
N GLY A 144 -5.48 -7.22 0.44
CA GLY A 144 -4.57 -8.33 0.71
C GLY A 144 -4.49 -9.35 -0.45
N ARG A 145 -5.60 -9.60 -1.17
CA ARG A 145 -5.63 -10.52 -2.32
C ARG A 145 -4.78 -10.02 -3.49
N ILE A 146 -4.74 -8.71 -3.70
CA ILE A 146 -3.93 -8.08 -4.74
C ILE A 146 -2.62 -7.49 -4.21
N ALA A 147 -2.23 -7.78 -2.97
CA ALA A 147 -1.00 -7.28 -2.35
C ALA A 147 -0.87 -5.74 -2.30
N LEU A 148 -2.00 -5.03 -2.14
CA LEU A 148 -2.01 -3.64 -1.68
C LEU A 148 -1.68 -3.58 -0.18
N PRO A 149 -1.12 -2.43 0.30
CA PRO A 149 -0.71 -2.25 1.70
C PRO A 149 -1.86 -2.18 2.70
#